data_AF-A0A939UKP0-F1
#
_entry.id   AF-A0A939UKP0-F1
#
_cell.length_a   1.000
_cell.length_b   1.000
_cell.length_c   1.000
_cell.angle_alpha   90.00
_cell.angle_beta   90.00
_cell.angle_gamma   90.00
#
_symmetry.space_group_name_H-M   'P 1'
#
loop_
_entity.id
_entity.type
_entity.pdbx_description
1 polymer ?
#
loop_
_entity_poly.entity_id
_entity_poly.type
_entity_poly.pdbx_seq_one_letter_code
_entity_poly.pdbx_strand_id
1 'polypeptide(L)' 'MEKEVEEAIDKVRKFRQEKKISILTLSVESGVSRSHLFYIESKKTVPSLETLAKIAHAMGLKLKDFFV' A
#
# COMPACT_ATOMS: atom_id res chain seq x y z
N MET A 1 -2.57 15.87 4.48
CA MET A 1 -1.90 14.90 3.60
C MET A 1 -2.19 15.32 2.16
N GLU A 2 -1.25 15.17 1.24
CA GLU A 2 -1.51 15.45 -0.17
C GLU A 2 -2.52 14.44 -0.73
N LYS A 3 -3.49 14.93 -1.53
CA LYS A 3 -4.62 14.16 -2.04
C LYS A 3 -4.19 12.90 -2.81
N GLU A 4 -3.09 13.00 -3.56
CA GLU A 4 -2.52 11.92 -4.37
C GLU A 4 -2.03 10.74 -3.51
N VAL A 5 -1.44 11.02 -2.34
CA VAL A 5 -0.98 9.97 -1.41
C VAL A 5 -2.16 9.24 -0.79
N GLU A 6 -3.26 9.95 -0.53
CA GLU A 6 -4.47 9.34 0.02
C GLU A 6 -5.12 8.37 -0.98
N GLU A 7 -5.23 8.77 -2.24
CA GLU A 7 -5.73 7.91 -3.32
C GLU A 7 -4.85 6.66 -3.50
N ALA A 8 -3.53 6.81 -3.40
CA ALA A 8 -2.60 5.69 -3.43
C ALA A 8 -2.86 4.68 -2.29
N ILE A 9 -3.06 5.16 -1.06
CA ILE A 9 -3.39 4.32 0.11
C ILE A 9 -4.72 3.58 -0.11
N ASP A 10 -5.73 4.26 -0.65
CA ASP A 10 -7.03 3.65 -0.92
C ASP A 10 -6.93 2.56 -2.00
N LYS A 11 -6.07 2.74 -3.03
CA LYS A 11 -5.73 1.70 -4.02
C LYS A 11 -5.13 0.45 -3.35
N VAL A 12 -4.22 0.60 -2.39
CA VAL A 12 -3.65 -0.54 -1.63
C VAL A 12 -4.74 -1.33 -0.93
N ARG A 13 -5.59 -0.62 -0.17
CA ARG A 13 -6.67 -1.25 0.59
C ARG A 13 -7.66 -1.97 -0.33
N LYS A 14 -8.00 -1.37 -1.46
CA LYS A 14 -8.89 -1.95 -2.48
C LYS A 14 -8.31 -3.22 -3.07
N PHE A 15 -7.04 -3.21 -3.51
CA PHE A 15 -6.35 -4.40 -4.00
C PHE A 15 -6.40 -5.55 -2.99
N ARG A 16 -6.12 -5.24 -1.72
CA ARG A 16 -6.14 -6.24 -0.64
C ARG A 16 -7.51 -6.90 -0.50
N GLN A 17 -8.57 -6.11 -0.58
CA GLN A 17 -9.96 -6.61 -0.52
C GLN A 17 -10.35 -7.41 -1.75
N GLU A 18 -9.97 -6.95 -2.95
CA GLU A 18 -10.23 -7.66 -4.22
C GLU A 18 -9.53 -9.02 -4.28
N LYS A 19 -8.29 -9.09 -3.78
CA LYS A 19 -7.52 -10.34 -3.67
C LYS A 19 -7.93 -11.20 -2.47
N LYS A 20 -8.80 -10.71 -1.58
CA LYS A 20 -9.21 -11.35 -0.32
C LYS A 20 -8.03 -11.78 0.56
N ILE A 21 -6.93 -11.02 0.54
CA ILE A 21 -5.75 -11.29 1.34
C ILE A 21 -5.76 -10.49 2.64
N SER A 22 -5.03 -10.97 3.64
CA SER A 22 -4.90 -10.27 4.92
C SER A 22 -3.82 -9.20 4.86
N ILE A 23 -3.82 -8.27 5.82
CA ILE A 23 -2.70 -7.30 5.99
C ILE A 23 -1.39 -8.04 6.21
N LEU A 24 -1.42 -9.18 6.93
CA LEU A 24 -0.22 -10.00 7.14
C LEU A 24 0.31 -10.56 5.82
N THR A 25 -0.58 -11.05 4.94
CA THR A 25 -0.19 -11.57 3.62
C THR A 25 0.48 -10.49 2.78
N LEU A 26 -0.14 -9.30 2.67
CA LEU A 26 0.44 -8.19 1.92
C LEU A 26 1.74 -7.69 2.56
N SER A 27 1.87 -7.75 3.89
CA SER A 27 3.11 -7.40 4.59
C SER A 27 4.27 -8.33 4.20
N VAL A 28 4.01 -9.62 4.05
CA VAL A 28 5.01 -10.61 3.63
C VAL A 28 5.38 -10.40 2.17
N GLU A 29 4.41 -10.18 1.29
CA GLU A 29 4.63 -9.98 -0.14
C GLU A 29 5.38 -8.67 -0.45
N SER A 30 5.09 -7.60 0.29
CA SER A 30 5.74 -6.28 0.12
C SER A 30 7.04 -6.11 0.92
N GLY A 31 7.31 -6.97 1.91
CA GLY A 31 8.41 -6.77 2.85
C GLY A 31 8.24 -5.53 3.74
N VAL A 32 7.03 -4.96 3.80
CA VAL A 32 6.67 -3.87 4.72
C VAL A 32 6.09 -4.49 5.98
N SER A 33 6.47 -4.01 7.16
CA SER A 33 5.97 -4.61 8.41
C SER A 33 4.45 -4.50 8.53
N ARG A 34 3.80 -5.52 9.12
CA ARG A 34 2.34 -5.57 9.32
C ARG A 34 1.81 -4.30 10.02
N SER A 35 2.50 -3.85 11.07
CA SER A 35 2.10 -2.65 11.82
C SER A 35 2.21 -1.40 10.96
N HIS A 36 3.28 -1.26 10.17
CA HIS A 36 3.46 -0.12 9.28
C HIS A 36 2.38 -0.10 8.20
N LEU A 37 2.11 -1.24 7.58
CA LEU A 37 1.06 -1.37 6.56
C LEU A 37 -0.34 -1.09 7.13
N PHE A 38 -0.61 -1.48 8.37
CA PHE A 38 -1.84 -1.12 9.09
C PHE A 38 -1.96 0.39 9.33
N TYR A 39 -0.88 1.07 9.73
CA TYR A 39 -0.88 2.53 9.89
C TYR A 39 -1.07 3.26 8.56
N ILE A 40 -0.50 2.73 7.48
CA ILE A 40 -0.67 3.24 6.12
C ILE A 40 -2.14 3.11 5.70
N GLU A 41 -2.75 1.91 5.76
CA GLU A 41 -4.17 1.70 5.42
C GLU A 41 -5.13 2.53 6.29
N SER A 42 -4.72 2.83 7.52
CA SER A 42 -5.48 3.67 8.45
C SER A 42 -5.23 5.18 8.27
N LYS A 43 -4.42 5.58 7.28
CA LYS A 43 -4.04 6.98 6.98
C LYS A 43 -3.39 7.69 8.19
N LYS A 44 -2.82 6.92 9.12
CA LYS A 44 -2.14 7.40 10.34
C LYS A 44 -0.68 7.75 10.10
N THR A 45 -0.10 7.27 9.00
CA THR A 45 1.26 7.58 8.59
C THR A 45 1.33 7.76 7.08
N VAL A 46 2.26 8.59 6.65
CA VAL A 46 2.56 8.82 5.23
C VAL A 46 3.65 7.84 4.83
N PRO A 47 3.39 6.88 3.93
CA PRO A 47 4.42 5.97 3.45
C PRO A 47 5.52 6.75 2.71
N SER A 48 6.77 6.33 2.87
CA SER A 48 7.86 6.82 2.02
C SER A 48 7.68 6.34 0.59
N LEU A 49 8.34 6.99 -0.37
CA LEU A 49 8.36 6.56 -1.77
C LEU A 49 8.82 5.10 -1.91
N GLU A 50 9.85 4.72 -1.14
CA GLU A 50 10.36 3.35 -1.10
C GLU A 50 9.30 2.35 -0.59
N THR A 51 8.55 2.74 0.45
CA THR A 51 7.50 1.90 1.02
C THR A 51 6.36 1.70 0.03
N LEU A 52 5.97 2.77 -0.66
CA LEU A 52 4.94 2.71 -1.69
C LEU A 52 5.41 1.87 -2.89
N ALA A 53 6.68 1.97 -3.28
CA ALA A 53 7.26 1.14 -4.35
C ALA A 53 7.27 -0.35 -4.00
N LYS A 54 7.59 -0.70 -2.75
CA LYS A 54 7.53 -2.10 -2.25
C LYS A 54 6.11 -2.66 -2.32
N ILE A 55 5.12 -1.88 -1.88
CA ILE A 55 3.71 -2.27 -1.95
C ILE A 55 3.27 -2.41 -3.41
N ALA A 56 3.62 -1.46 -4.28
CA ALA A 56 3.32 -1.51 -5.70
C ALA A 56 3.86 -2.78 -6.36
N HIS A 57 5.11 -3.13 -6.06
CA HIS A 57 5.74 -4.33 -6.57
C HIS A 57 5.01 -5.61 -6.12
N ALA A 58 4.60 -5.68 -4.84
CA ALA A 58 3.78 -6.80 -4.34
C ALA A 58 2.41 -6.89 -5.04
N MET A 59 1.85 -5.76 -5.44
CA MET A 59 0.61 -5.69 -6.20
C MET A 59 0.77 -6.04 -7.68
N GLY A 60 2.00 -6.28 -8.15
CA GLY A 60 2.32 -6.47 -9.57
C GLY A 60 2.20 -5.20 -10.40
N LEU A 61 2.24 -4.03 -9.75
CA LEU A 61 2.12 -2.71 -10.37
C LEU A 61 3.47 -1.99 -10.38
N LYS A 62 3.60 -1.02 -11.28
CA LYS A 62 4.68 -0.03 -11.22
C LYS A 62 4.22 1.11 -10.33
N LEU A 63 5.17 1.75 -9.65
CA LEU A 63 4.89 2.89 -8.77
C LEU A 63 4.09 4.01 -9.47
N LYS A 64 4.36 4.24 -10.76
CA LYS A 64 3.61 5.21 -11.57
C LYS A 64 2.12 4.89 -11.67
N ASP A 65 1.72 3.63 -11.60
CA ASP A 65 0.32 3.18 -11.75
C ASP A 65 -0.54 3.58 -10.53
N PHE A 66 0.09 4.01 -9.43
CA PHE A 66 -0.60 4.59 -8.28
C PHE A 66 -1.12 6.01 -8.51
N PHE A 67 -0.47 6.78 -9.39
CA PHE A 67 -0.72 8.22 -9.57
C PHE A 67 -1.37 8.59 -10.91
N VAL A 68 -1.87 7.58 -11.64
CA VAL A 68 -2.70 7.76 -12.85
C VAL A 68 -4.17 7.75 -12.49
#